data_AF-A0A7I8JIE7-F1
#
_entry.id   AF-A0A7I8JIE7-F1
#
_cell.length_a   1.000
_cell.length_b   1.000
_cell.length_c   1.000
_cell.angle_alpha   90.00
_cell.angle_beta   90.00
_cell.angle_gamma   90.00
#
_symmetry.space_group_name_H-M   'P 1'
#
loop_
_entity.id
_entity.type
_entity.pdbx_description
1 polymer ?
#
loop_
_entity_poly.entity_id
_entity_poly.type
_entity_poly.pdbx_seq_one_letter_code
_entity_poly.pdbx_strand_id
1 'polypeptide(L)' 'MDFIEGLPKLYGSNAVLVVVDKLSKYKYSYNTYYHSSIKMTPFRVIYGKDPPKLIKYGTSLSPLDAIDQLLSE' A
#
# COMPACT_ATOMS: atom_id res chain seq x y z
N MET A 1 -1.08 -26.24 -13.53
CA MET A 1 -1.15 -25.53 -12.22
C MET A 1 -2.29 -24.54 -12.37
N ASP A 2 -3.51 -25.04 -12.21
CA ASP A 2 -4.72 -24.41 -12.79
C ASP A 2 -5.61 -23.82 -11.68
N PHE A 3 -5.09 -23.77 -10.45
CA PHE A 3 -5.79 -23.29 -9.26
C PHE A 3 -6.11 -21.79 -9.32
N ILE A 4 -5.43 -21.04 -10.18
CA ILE A 4 -5.64 -19.59 -10.33
C ILE A 4 -6.84 -19.29 -11.24
N GLU A 5 -7.18 -20.19 -12.16
CA GLU A 5 -8.29 -20.02 -13.11
C GLU A 5 -9.65 -20.34 -12.50
N GLY A 6 -9.70 -21.23 -11.49
CA GLY A 6 -10.92 -21.60 -10.78
C GLY A 6 -11.38 -20.63 -9.69
N LEU A 7 -10.67 -19.51 -9.49
CA LEU A 7 -10.97 -18.57 -8.41
C LEU A 7 -12.12 -17.62 -8.80
N PRO A 8 -13.08 -17.39 -7.88
CA PRO A 8 -14.18 -16.47 -8.13
C PRO A 8 -13.66 -15.06 -8.38
N LYS A 9 -14.15 -14.41 -9.44
CA LYS A 9 -13.90 -12.99 -9.67
C LYS A 9 -14.77 -12.19 -8.70
N LEU A 10 -14.15 -11.38 -7.85
CA LEU A 10 -14.83 -10.48 -6.93
C LEU A 10 -14.86 -9.09 -7.56
N TYR A 11 -16.06 -8.58 -7.85
CA TYR A 11 -16.26 -7.22 -8.43
C TYR A 11 -15.39 -6.94 -9.67
N GLY A 12 -15.25 -7.91 -10.58
CA GLY A 12 -14.42 -7.76 -11.79
C GLY A 12 -12.90 -7.85 -11.56
N SER A 13 -12.45 -7.97 -10.31
CA SER A 13 -11.05 -8.21 -9.95
C SER A 13 -10.81 -9.69 -9.66
N ASN A 14 -9.69 -10.23 -10.15
CA ASN A 14 -9.26 -11.57 -9.75
C ASN A 14 -9.05 -11.59 -8.23
N ALA A 15 -9.64 -12.56 -7.53
CA ALA A 15 -9.52 -12.66 -6.06
C ALA A 15 -8.06 -12.64 -5.58
N VAL A 16 -7.13 -13.16 -6.40
CA VAL A 16 -5.68 -13.10 -6.15
C VAL A 16 -5.19 -11.66 -6.00
N LEU A 17 -5.62 -10.73 -6.85
CA LEU A 17 -5.17 -9.33 -6.78
C LEU A 17 -5.64 -8.65 -5.50
N VAL A 18 -6.87 -8.92 -5.06
CA VAL A 18 -7.43 -8.39 -3.82
C VAL A 18 -6.67 -8.94 -2.61
N VAL A 19 -6.37 -10.24 -2.59
CA VAL A 19 -5.58 -10.86 -1.52
C VAL A 19 -4.17 -10.31 -1.49
N VAL A 20 -3.51 -10.17 -2.65
CA VAL A 20 -2.15 -9.61 -2.75
C VAL A 20 -2.11 -8.16 -2.27
N ASP A 21 -3.05 -7.32 -2.67
CA ASP A 21 -3.14 -5.92 -2.21
C ASP A 21 -3.30 -5.86 -0.68
N LYS A 22 -4.22 -6.66 -0.14
CA LYS A 22 -4.50 -6.71 1.29
C LYS A 22 -3.27 -7.17 2.10
N LEU A 23 -2.62 -8.24 1.67
CA LEU A 23 -1.41 -8.76 2.32
C LEU A 23 -0.25 -7.77 2.24
N SER A 24 -0.08 -7.10 1.10
CA SER A 24 0.95 -6.08 0.90
C SER A 24 0.74 -4.90 1.86
N LYS A 25 -0.51 -4.45 2.01
CA LYS A 25 -0.87 -3.38 2.95
C LYS A 25 -0.64 -3.76 4.41
N TYR A 26 -0.93 -5.00 4.80
CA TYR A 26 -0.66 -5.51 6.15
C TYR A 26 0.84 -5.60 6.43
N LYS A 27 1.63 -6.17 5.51
CA LYS A 27 3.08 -6.27 5.63
C LYS A 27 3.73 -4.89 5.79
N TYR A 28 3.32 -3.94 4.96
CA TYR A 28 3.79 -2.57 5.05
C TYR A 28 3.45 -1.93 6.41
N SER A 29 2.20 -2.09 6.86
CA SER A 29 1.77 -1.58 8.18
C SER A 29 2.60 -2.17 9.31
N TYR A 30 2.83 -3.48 9.32
CA TYR A 30 3.63 -4.13 10.37
C TYR A 30 5.07 -3.61 10.45
N ASN A 31 5.74 -3.44 9.30
CA ASN A 31 7.13 -2.98 9.26
C ASN A 31 7.28 -1.51 9.66
N THR A 32 6.27 -0.69 9.36
CA THR A 32 6.32 0.76 9.58
C THR A 32 5.69 1.19 10.92
N TYR A 33 4.97 0.30 11.58
CA TYR A 33 4.35 0.57 12.89
C TYR A 33 5.38 0.52 14.02
N TYR A 34 5.13 1.31 15.07
CA TYR A 34 5.97 1.35 16.27
C TYR A 34 5.77 0.09 17.11
N HIS A 35 6.85 -0.65 17.36
CA HIS A 35 6.82 -1.79 18.26
C HIS A 35 7.26 -1.39 19.68
N SER A 36 6.37 -1.57 20.65
CA SER A 36 6.58 -1.17 22.06
C SER A 36 7.71 -1.92 22.77
N SER A 37 8.03 -3.14 22.32
CA SER A 37 9.12 -3.98 22.83
C SER A 37 10.50 -3.44 22.46
N ILE A 38 10.69 -3.01 21.20
CA ILE A 38 11.97 -2.49 20.67
C ILE A 38 12.04 -0.96 20.67
N LYS A 39 10.96 -0.30 21.09
CA LYS A 39 10.82 1.17 21.14
C LYS A 39 11.09 1.89 19.81
N MET A 40 10.97 1.19 18.70
CA MET A 40 11.14 1.74 17.35
C MET A 40 10.37 0.90 16.32
N THR A 41 10.41 1.32 15.04
CA THR A 41 9.79 0.57 13.95
C THR A 41 10.77 -0.49 13.42
N PRO A 42 10.33 -1.72 13.12
CA PRO A 42 11.21 -2.74 12.52
C PRO A 42 11.91 -2.26 11.23
N PHE A 43 11.22 -1.45 10.42
CA PHE A 43 11.81 -0.81 9.24
C PHE A 43 13.03 0.06 9.60
N ARG A 44 12.93 0.86 10.66
CA ARG A 44 14.03 1.69 11.13
C ARG A 44 15.22 0.86 11.62
N VAL A 45 14.96 -0.29 12.25
CA VAL A 45 16.03 -1.23 12.67
C VAL A 45 16.83 -1.72 11.47
N ILE A 46 16.15 -2.12 10.39
CA ILE A 46 16.79 -2.76 9.23
C ILE A 46 17.50 -1.72 8.34
N TYR A 47 16.85 -0.59 8.10
CA TYR A 47 17.28 0.37 7.08
C TYR A 47 17.89 1.65 7.64
N GLY A 48 17.88 1.84 8.97
CA GLY A 48 18.42 3.04 9.62
C GLY A 48 17.69 4.34 9.28
N LYS A 49 16.56 4.28 8.57
CA LYS A 49 15.75 5.41 8.15
C LYS A 49 14.34 5.30 8.73
N ASP A 50 13.71 6.44 8.97
CA ASP A 50 12.30 6.45 9.34
C ASP A 50 11.44 5.91 8.19
N PRO A 51 10.35 5.17 8.50
CA PRO A 51 9.50 4.61 7.48
C PRO A 51 8.88 5.73 6.62
N PRO A 52 8.79 5.54 5.28
CA PRO A 52 8.14 6.50 4.41
C PRO A 52 6.69 6.69 4.87
N LYS A 53 6.22 7.93 4.97
CA LYS A 53 4.83 8.22 5.31
C LYS A 53 4.00 8.16 4.03
N LEU A 54 2.88 7.44 4.05
CA LEU A 54 1.93 7.47 2.94
C LEU A 54 1.35 8.88 2.83
N ILE A 55 1.78 9.62 1.80
CA ILE A 55 1.17 10.90 1.42
C ILE A 55 -0.21 10.56 0.87
N LYS A 56 -1.26 11.06 1.50
CA LYS A 56 -2.61 10.96 0.95
C LYS A 56 -2.67 11.84 -0.29
N TYR A 57 -3.18 11.28 -1.38
CA TYR A 57 -3.50 12.07 -2.58
C TYR A 57 -4.45 13.21 -2.15
N GLY A 58 -4.03 14.46 -2.36
CA GLY A 58 -4.81 15.65 -2.04
C GLY A 58 -4.31 16.56 -0.90
N THR A 59 -3.15 16.31 -0.27
CA THR A 59 -2.67 17.16 0.85
C THR A 59 -1.38 17.97 0.57
N SER A 60 -0.80 17.90 -0.63
CA SER A 60 0.25 18.83 -1.06
C SER A 60 -0.19 19.62 -2.29
N LEU A 61 -0.31 20.94 -2.13
CA LEU A 61 -0.43 21.90 -3.23
C LEU A 61 0.79 21.78 -4.16
N SER A 62 0.55 21.81 -5.48
CA SER A 62 1.47 21.53 -6.61
C SER A 62 1.76 20.05 -6.88
N PRO A 63 1.94 19.57 -8.13
CA PRO A 63 1.54 20.00 -9.49
C PRO A 63 0.39 19.08 -10.03
N LEU A 64 -0.46 18.58 -9.13
CA LEU A 64 -1.51 17.58 -9.42
C LEU A 64 -2.75 18.16 -10.11
N ASP A 65 -2.92 19.49 -10.12
CA ASP A 65 -4.06 20.16 -10.77
C ASP A 65 -4.15 19.82 -12.26
N ALA A 66 -3.00 19.73 -12.94
CA ALA A 66 -2.93 19.35 -14.34
C ALA A 66 -3.24 17.85 -14.58
N ILE A 67 -2.94 16.99 -13.61
CA ILE A 67 -3.17 15.54 -13.69
C ILE A 67 -4.64 15.23 -13.40
N ASP A 68 -5.23 15.90 -12.42
CA ASP A 68 -6.65 15.77 -12.10
C ASP A 68 -7.52 16.35 -13.22
N GLN A 69 -7.09 17.45 -13.86
CA GLN A 69 -7.79 18.01 -15.02
C GLN A 69 -7.74 17.06 -16.24
N LEU A 70 -6.63 16.36 -16.47
CA LEU A 70 -6.49 15.37 -17.56
C LEU A 70 -7.23 14.05 -17.29
N LEU A 71 -7.47 13.69 -16.02
CA LEU A 71 -8.29 12.54 -15.64
C LEU A 71 -9.79 12.86 -15.58
N SER A 72 -10.16 14.15 -15.62
CA SER A 72 -11.54 14.63 -15.61
C SER A 72 -12.15 14.84 -16.99
N GLU A 73 -11.36 14.68 -18.05
CA GLU A 73 -11.76 14.67 -19.47
C GLU A 73 -11.84 13.23 -19.99
#